data_AF-A0A7D4B795-F1
#
_entry.id   AF-A0A7D4B795-F1
#
_cell.length_a   1.000
_cell.length_b   1.000
_cell.length_c   1.000
_cell.angle_alpha   90.00
_cell.angle_beta   90.00
_cell.angle_gamma   90.00
#
_symmetry.space_group_name_H-M   'P 1'
#
loop_
_entity.id
_entity.type
_entity.pdbx_description
1 polymer ?
#
loop_
_entity_poly.entity_id
_entity_poly.type
_entity_poly.pdbx_seq_one_letter_code
_entity_poly.pdbx_strand_id
1 'polypeptide(L)'
;MPVLPSLPTALPTPAEEATPLGAWATALARPAFRLSWALLLVLLFGVLVPLVPGFFVWVQAREGAVLADPLLHLLPRHDVATPVFVLMYGGVLAAVGWLTRQPQLFLRGLWGYLILLLLRISTIWLVALNPPPGLLPMPDPFTALVFHTTASEAITKDLFFSGHTATVALLALAVRGPWFRRGLALVALAIGVLVLVQRVHYSYDVLAAPFFAWFAYWLAGFIVRPAIKDASAATRATDQLS
;
A
#
# COMPACT_ATOMS: atom_id res chain seq x y z
N MET A 1 -66.17 -19.02 -20.81
CA MET A 1 -65.23 -18.83 -19.69
C MET A 1 -63.87 -18.53 -20.29
N PRO A 2 -63.38 -17.27 -20.30
CA PRO A 2 -62.07 -16.97 -20.86
C PRO A 2 -60.99 -17.43 -19.87
N VAL A 3 -60.00 -18.16 -20.38
CA VAL A 3 -58.82 -18.61 -19.63
C VAL A 3 -57.91 -17.39 -19.44
N LEU A 4 -57.71 -16.98 -18.19
CA LEU A 4 -56.75 -15.93 -17.86
C LEU A 4 -55.31 -16.43 -18.11
N PRO A 5 -54.42 -15.61 -18.66
CA PRO A 5 -53.01 -15.98 -18.79
C PRO A 5 -52.36 -16.06 -17.41
N SER A 6 -51.69 -17.18 -17.14
CA SER A 6 -50.87 -17.37 -15.94
C SER A 6 -49.73 -16.36 -15.91
N LEU A 7 -49.64 -15.56 -14.84
CA LEU A 7 -48.53 -14.65 -14.59
C LEU A 7 -47.20 -15.41 -14.59
N PRO A 8 -46.13 -14.86 -15.19
CA PRO A 8 -44.83 -15.50 -15.17
C PRO A 8 -44.29 -15.61 -13.75
N THR A 9 -43.88 -16.84 -13.46
CA THR A 9 -43.16 -17.32 -12.28
C THR A 9 -41.99 -16.41 -11.91
N ALA A 10 -41.93 -16.03 -10.63
CA ALA A 10 -40.79 -15.52 -9.87
C ALA A 10 -39.76 -14.66 -10.63
N LEU A 11 -39.69 -13.37 -10.26
CA LEU A 11 -38.51 -12.54 -10.53
C LEU A 11 -37.25 -13.32 -10.09
N PRO A 12 -36.19 -13.38 -10.91
CA PRO A 12 -34.94 -14.00 -10.50
C PRO A 12 -34.49 -13.32 -9.20
N THR A 13 -34.28 -14.12 -8.16
CA THR A 13 -33.69 -13.65 -6.92
C THR A 13 -32.37 -12.96 -7.26
N PRO A 14 -32.11 -11.75 -6.73
CA PRO A 14 -30.84 -11.10 -6.96
C PRO A 14 -29.76 -12.05 -6.46
N ALA A 15 -28.82 -12.40 -7.36
CA ALA A 15 -27.68 -13.25 -7.06
C ALA A 15 -27.12 -12.85 -5.68
N GLU A 16 -27.19 -13.79 -4.75
CA GLU A 16 -26.83 -13.61 -3.34
C GLU A 16 -25.44 -12.96 -3.27
N GLU A 17 -25.38 -11.65 -3.00
CA GLU A 17 -24.11 -10.95 -2.88
C GLU A 17 -23.34 -11.58 -1.73
N ALA A 18 -22.33 -12.38 -2.07
CA ALA A 18 -21.53 -13.10 -1.09
C ALA A 18 -21.01 -12.10 -0.04
N THR A 19 -21.41 -12.30 1.21
CA THR A 19 -20.94 -11.47 2.32
C THR A 19 -19.40 -11.46 2.38
N PRO A 20 -18.76 -10.41 2.90
CA PRO A 20 -17.30 -10.36 3.01
C PRO A 20 -16.72 -11.61 3.69
N LEU A 21 -17.38 -12.13 4.72
CA LEU A 21 -16.97 -13.35 5.42
C LEU A 21 -17.04 -14.59 4.51
N GLY A 22 -18.11 -14.73 3.72
CA GLY A 22 -18.22 -15.80 2.72
C GLY A 22 -17.10 -15.73 1.67
N ALA A 23 -16.79 -14.54 1.16
CA ALA A 23 -15.72 -14.33 0.19
C ALA A 23 -14.34 -14.76 0.74
N TRP A 24 -14.06 -14.44 2.01
CA TRP A 24 -12.85 -14.87 2.70
C TRP A 24 -12.79 -16.38 2.95
N ALA A 25 -13.90 -16.98 3.39
CA ALA A 25 -13.98 -18.43 3.58
C ALA A 25 -13.70 -19.17 2.26
N THR A 26 -14.30 -18.72 1.15
CA THR A 26 -14.04 -19.30 -0.18
C THR A 26 -12.59 -19.09 -0.63
N ALA A 27 -12.00 -17.91 -0.39
CA ALA A 27 -10.60 -17.66 -0.74
C ALA A 27 -9.65 -18.56 0.07
N LEU A 28 -9.86 -18.64 1.38
CA LEU A 28 -9.08 -19.49 2.29
C LEU A 28 -9.34 -20.98 2.07
N ALA A 29 -10.46 -21.43 1.50
CA ALA A 29 -10.62 -22.84 1.16
C ALA A 29 -9.57 -23.31 0.13
N ARG A 30 -8.97 -22.40 -0.64
CA ARG A 30 -8.01 -22.72 -1.70
C ARG A 30 -6.59 -22.88 -1.16
N PRO A 31 -5.89 -24.00 -1.44
CA PRO A 31 -4.56 -24.27 -0.90
C PRO A 31 -3.52 -23.25 -1.39
N ALA A 32 -3.55 -22.86 -2.67
CA ALA A 32 -2.62 -21.88 -3.23
C ALA A 32 -2.78 -20.49 -2.57
N PHE A 33 -4.02 -20.07 -2.31
CA PHE A 33 -4.29 -18.81 -1.62
C PHE A 33 -3.82 -18.86 -0.16
N ARG A 34 -4.13 -19.94 0.57
CA ARG A 34 -3.65 -20.14 1.95
C ARG A 34 -2.14 -20.13 2.07
N LEU A 35 -1.45 -20.85 1.18
CA LEU A 35 0.01 -20.89 1.19
C LEU A 35 0.60 -19.51 0.91
N SER A 36 0.09 -18.81 -0.11
CA SER A 36 0.52 -17.44 -0.43
C SER A 36 0.27 -16.47 0.72
N TRP A 37 -0.89 -16.59 1.39
CA TRP A 37 -1.25 -15.79 2.57
C TRP A 37 -0.32 -16.08 3.75
N ALA A 38 -0.08 -17.34 4.08
CA ALA A 38 0.82 -17.75 5.15
C ALA A 38 2.25 -17.28 4.90
N LEU A 39 2.76 -17.48 3.68
CA LEU A 39 4.09 -17.02 3.29
C LEU A 39 4.22 -15.50 3.43
N LEU A 40 3.22 -14.75 2.96
CA LEU A 40 3.18 -13.29 3.08
C LEU A 40 3.25 -12.85 4.55
N LEU A 41 2.48 -13.48 5.44
CA LEU A 41 2.51 -13.15 6.88
C LEU A 41 3.86 -13.47 7.51
N VAL A 42 4.46 -14.61 7.17
CA VAL A 42 5.80 -14.99 7.66
C VAL A 42 6.85 -13.99 7.19
N LEU A 43 6.84 -13.58 5.92
CA LEU A 43 7.79 -12.60 5.41
C LEU A 43 7.58 -11.22 6.04
N LEU A 44 6.34 -10.76 6.18
CA LEU A 44 6.07 -9.44 6.74
C LEU A 44 6.38 -9.38 8.24
N PHE A 45 5.77 -10.26 9.04
CA PHE A 45 5.84 -10.20 10.50
C PHE A 45 6.99 -11.01 11.09
N GLY A 46 7.33 -12.14 10.48
CA GLY A 46 8.43 -13.00 10.94
C GLY A 46 9.81 -12.53 10.49
N VAL A 47 9.90 -11.79 9.36
CA VAL A 47 11.18 -11.35 8.80
C VAL A 47 11.32 -9.82 8.78
N LEU A 48 10.45 -9.08 8.08
CA LEU A 48 10.66 -7.64 7.91
C LEU A 48 10.49 -6.85 9.21
N VAL A 49 9.40 -7.03 9.94
CA VAL A 49 9.14 -6.29 11.18
C VAL A 49 10.33 -6.35 12.17
N PRO A 50 10.91 -7.52 12.50
CA PRO A 50 12.07 -7.57 13.39
C PRO A 50 13.37 -7.03 12.75
N LEU A 51 13.52 -7.08 11.43
CA LEU A 51 14.71 -6.59 10.71
C LEU A 51 14.79 -5.05 10.67
N VAL A 52 13.65 -4.38 10.46
CA VAL A 52 13.58 -2.95 10.13
C VAL A 52 14.22 -2.02 11.19
N PRO A 53 14.00 -2.20 12.51
CA PRO A 53 14.62 -1.34 13.52
C PRO A 53 16.15 -1.35 13.46
N GLY A 54 16.75 -2.55 13.42
CA GLY A 54 18.21 -2.70 13.33
C GLY A 54 18.78 -2.15 12.02
N PHE A 55 18.04 -2.33 10.91
CA PHE A 55 18.39 -1.73 9.62
C PHE A 55 18.47 -0.20 9.72
N PHE A 56 17.45 0.46 10.31
CA PHE A 56 17.47 1.92 10.42
C PHE A 56 18.50 2.45 11.41
N VAL A 57 18.81 1.73 12.49
CA VAL A 57 19.96 2.08 13.35
C VAL A 57 21.26 2.14 12.53
N TRP A 58 21.51 1.12 11.71
CA TRP A 58 22.67 1.08 10.83
C TRP A 58 22.65 2.19 9.76
N VAL A 59 21.50 2.41 9.10
CA VAL A 59 21.36 3.48 8.09
C VAL A 59 21.61 4.85 8.70
N GLN A 60 21.10 5.13 9.90
CA GLN A 60 21.27 6.41 10.57
C GLN A 60 22.75 6.69 10.92
N ALA A 61 23.53 5.67 11.26
CA ALA A 61 24.95 5.80 11.58
C ALA A 61 25.85 6.04 10.35
N ARG A 62 25.40 5.70 9.13
CA ARG A 62 26.21 5.79 7.91
C ARG A 62 26.17 7.20 7.32
N GLU A 63 27.32 7.73 6.90
CA GLU A 63 27.37 8.99 6.14
C GLU A 63 26.87 8.79 4.71
N GLY A 64 26.08 9.74 4.22
CA GLY A 64 25.53 9.73 2.86
C GLY A 64 25.82 11.03 2.12
N ALA A 65 25.58 11.02 0.81
CA ALA A 65 25.65 12.23 0.01
C ALA A 65 24.44 13.14 0.26
N VAL A 66 24.65 14.46 0.20
CA VAL A 66 23.56 15.44 0.10
C VAL A 66 23.35 15.76 -1.37
N LEU A 67 22.13 15.60 -1.87
CA LEU A 67 21.82 15.87 -3.28
C LEU A 67 21.42 17.34 -3.45
N ALA A 68 21.83 17.93 -4.58
CA ALA A 68 21.32 19.22 -4.98
C ALA A 68 19.87 19.08 -5.47
N ASP A 69 18.96 19.88 -4.90
CA ASP A 69 17.55 19.85 -5.24
C ASP A 69 17.00 21.28 -5.39
N PRO A 70 17.06 21.83 -6.62
CA PRO A 70 16.59 23.19 -6.89
C PRO A 70 15.10 23.36 -6.59
N LEU A 71 14.29 22.30 -6.69
CA LEU A 71 12.84 22.41 -6.46
C LEU A 71 12.55 22.70 -4.99
N LEU A 72 13.30 22.10 -4.06
CA LEU A 72 13.15 22.38 -2.63
C LEU A 72 13.47 23.83 -2.27
N HIS A 73 14.29 24.53 -3.05
CA HIS A 73 14.60 25.95 -2.78
C HIS A 73 13.44 26.88 -3.17
N LEU A 74 12.55 26.42 -4.06
CA LEU A 74 11.37 27.17 -4.50
C LEU A 74 10.16 26.94 -3.59
N LEU A 75 10.17 25.90 -2.77
CA LEU A 75 9.06 25.53 -1.91
C LEU A 75 9.18 26.15 -0.51
N PRO A 76 8.04 26.51 0.12
CA PRO A 76 8.05 26.99 1.50
C PRO A 76 8.53 25.89 2.46
N ARG A 77 9.06 26.31 3.61
CA ARG A 77 9.52 25.41 4.69
C ARG A 77 8.59 25.56 5.90
N HIS A 78 7.65 24.64 6.06
CA HIS A 78 6.69 24.68 7.17
C HIS A 78 6.51 23.29 7.76
N ASP A 79 6.24 23.24 9.07
CA ASP A 79 5.85 22.01 9.72
C ASP A 79 4.40 21.67 9.36
N VAL A 80 4.26 20.68 8.50
CA VAL A 80 3.03 20.10 7.95
C VAL A 80 2.98 18.59 8.23
N ALA A 81 3.65 18.11 9.27
CA ALA A 81 3.64 16.69 9.66
C ALA A 81 2.22 16.16 9.91
N THR A 82 1.40 16.91 10.65
CA THR A 82 0.02 16.52 10.97
C THR A 82 -0.84 16.27 9.72
N PRO A 83 -0.97 17.21 8.76
CA PRO A 83 -1.75 16.93 7.55
C PRO A 83 -1.16 15.79 6.70
N VAL A 84 0.16 15.59 6.66
CA VAL A 84 0.78 14.42 6.01
C VAL A 84 0.24 13.11 6.60
N PHE A 85 0.31 12.96 7.93
CA PHE A 85 -0.14 11.74 8.60
C PHE A 85 -1.65 11.54 8.54
N VAL A 86 -2.46 12.60 8.65
CA VAL A 86 -3.92 12.53 8.51
C VAL A 86 -4.30 12.01 7.12
N LEU A 87 -3.69 12.57 6.07
CA LEU A 87 -3.94 12.13 4.70
C LEU A 87 -3.45 10.70 4.45
N MET A 88 -2.26 10.36 4.96
CA MET A 88 -1.68 9.04 4.78
C MET A 88 -2.53 7.98 5.48
N TYR A 89 -2.76 8.09 6.80
CA TYR A 89 -3.52 7.09 7.54
C TYR A 89 -4.99 7.07 7.10
N GLY A 90 -5.60 8.22 6.81
CA GLY A 90 -6.95 8.28 6.26
C GLY A 90 -7.06 7.53 4.93
N GLY A 91 -6.11 7.75 4.01
CA GLY A 91 -6.03 7.05 2.74
C GLY A 91 -5.80 5.54 2.91
N VAL A 92 -4.89 5.15 3.82
CA VAL A 92 -4.62 3.75 4.14
C VAL A 92 -5.85 3.06 4.72
N LEU A 93 -6.51 3.64 5.73
CA LEU A 93 -7.70 3.09 6.36
C LEU A 93 -8.85 2.94 5.37
N ALA A 94 -9.10 3.96 4.54
CA ALA A 94 -10.12 3.90 3.51
C ALA A 94 -9.83 2.78 2.48
N ALA A 95 -8.61 2.73 1.96
CA ALA A 95 -8.23 1.74 0.95
C ALA A 95 -8.22 0.32 1.51
N VAL A 96 -7.67 0.10 2.70
CA VAL A 96 -7.64 -1.20 3.37
C VAL A 96 -9.06 -1.64 3.72
N GLY A 97 -9.89 -0.76 4.28
CA GLY A 97 -11.28 -1.06 4.58
C GLY A 97 -12.09 -1.45 3.34
N TRP A 98 -11.78 -0.88 2.18
CA TRP A 98 -12.37 -1.30 0.91
C TRP A 98 -11.78 -2.65 0.43
N LEU A 99 -10.46 -2.80 0.47
CA LEU A 99 -9.76 -3.99 -0.03
C LEU A 99 -10.08 -5.25 0.77
N THR A 100 -10.33 -5.15 2.07
CA THR A 100 -10.70 -6.31 2.90
C THR A 100 -12.01 -6.97 2.45
N ARG A 101 -12.84 -6.30 1.65
CA ARG A 101 -14.01 -6.92 1.00
C ARG A 101 -13.68 -7.71 -0.26
N GLN A 102 -12.44 -7.62 -0.75
CA GLN A 102 -11.96 -8.25 -1.98
C GLN A 102 -10.66 -9.03 -1.72
N PRO A 103 -10.74 -10.28 -1.20
CA PRO A 103 -9.59 -11.02 -0.68
C PRO A 103 -8.46 -11.20 -1.72
N GLN A 104 -8.77 -11.36 -3.01
CA GLN A 104 -7.74 -11.49 -4.03
C GLN A 104 -6.98 -10.19 -4.28
N LEU A 105 -7.68 -9.04 -4.29
CA LEU A 105 -7.04 -7.74 -4.41
C LEU A 105 -6.25 -7.39 -3.17
N PHE A 106 -6.78 -7.72 -1.99
CA PHE A 106 -6.08 -7.48 -0.74
C PHE A 106 -4.79 -8.27 -0.65
N LEU A 107 -4.81 -9.57 -0.97
CA LEU A 107 -3.60 -10.39 -1.05
C LEU A 107 -2.58 -9.77 -2.03
N ARG A 108 -3.02 -9.38 -3.23
CA ARG A 108 -2.14 -8.73 -4.21
C ARG A 108 -1.58 -7.40 -3.70
N GLY A 109 -2.41 -6.59 -3.06
CA GLY A 109 -2.02 -5.31 -2.48
C GLY A 109 -0.96 -5.47 -1.39
N LEU A 110 -1.13 -6.45 -0.50
CA LEU A 110 -0.14 -6.75 0.55
C LEU A 110 1.18 -7.31 -0.02
N TRP A 111 1.12 -8.18 -1.03
CA TRP A 111 2.33 -8.59 -1.75
C TRP A 111 3.01 -7.40 -2.43
N GLY A 112 2.24 -6.49 -3.02
CA GLY A 112 2.76 -5.23 -3.56
C GLY A 112 3.45 -4.41 -2.50
N TYR A 113 2.84 -4.26 -1.33
CA TYR A 113 3.42 -3.54 -0.19
C TYR A 113 4.71 -4.19 0.32
N LEU A 114 4.74 -5.52 0.46
CA LEU A 114 5.93 -6.28 0.82
C LEU A 114 7.08 -6.02 -0.16
N ILE A 115 6.81 -6.13 -1.46
CA ILE A 115 7.82 -5.86 -2.51
C ILE A 115 8.28 -4.41 -2.45
N LEU A 116 7.36 -3.47 -2.23
CA LEU A 116 7.68 -2.05 -2.09
C LEU A 116 8.64 -1.81 -0.91
N LEU A 117 8.40 -2.45 0.24
CA LEU A 117 9.30 -2.39 1.40
C LEU A 117 10.68 -2.99 1.10
N LEU A 118 10.74 -4.13 0.40
CA LEU A 118 12.01 -4.73 0.00
C LEU A 118 12.80 -3.84 -0.96
N LEU A 119 12.10 -3.18 -1.90
CA LEU A 119 12.69 -2.20 -2.80
C LEU A 119 13.21 -0.99 -2.01
N ARG A 120 12.47 -0.48 -1.01
CA ARG A 120 12.97 0.60 -0.12
C ARG A 120 14.27 0.19 0.56
N ILE A 121 14.27 -0.96 1.24
CA ILE A 121 15.43 -1.46 1.99
C ILE A 121 16.61 -1.58 1.04
N SER A 122 16.40 -2.14 -0.15
CA SER A 122 17.45 -2.31 -1.16
C SER A 122 18.00 -0.97 -1.66
N THR A 123 17.14 -0.01 -2.00
CA THR A 123 17.58 1.30 -2.51
C THR A 123 18.28 2.13 -1.44
N ILE A 124 17.78 2.12 -0.20
CA ILE A 124 18.41 2.81 0.93
C ILE A 124 19.74 2.14 1.27
N TRP A 125 19.82 0.81 1.20
CA TRP A 125 21.07 0.08 1.42
C TRP A 125 22.11 0.44 0.35
N LEU A 126 21.73 0.49 -0.93
CA LEU A 126 22.62 0.83 -2.04
C LEU A 126 23.02 2.31 -2.09
N VAL A 127 22.10 3.21 -1.75
CA VAL A 127 22.28 4.65 -1.93
C VAL A 127 22.20 5.34 -0.56
N ALA A 128 23.37 5.61 0.01
CA ALA A 128 23.48 6.35 1.26
C ALA A 128 23.24 7.85 1.00
N LEU A 129 22.10 8.37 1.46
CA LEU A 129 21.78 9.79 1.39
C LEU A 129 21.65 10.40 2.79
N ASN A 130 22.15 11.63 2.90
CA ASN A 130 21.85 12.49 4.03
C ASN A 130 20.59 13.31 3.71
N PRO A 131 19.81 13.71 4.73
CA PRO A 131 18.58 14.48 4.53
C PRO A 131 18.83 15.83 3.86
N PRO A 132 17.82 16.39 3.17
CA PRO A 132 17.94 17.71 2.58
C PRO A 132 18.20 18.78 3.66
N PRO A 133 18.94 19.85 3.34
CA PRO A 133 19.16 20.94 4.27
C PRO A 133 17.84 21.54 4.79
N GLY A 134 17.78 21.80 6.09
CA GLY A 134 16.59 22.34 6.73
C GLY A 134 15.47 21.33 6.98
N LEU A 135 15.77 20.03 7.02
CA LEU A 135 14.84 18.99 7.44
C LEU A 135 14.11 19.39 8.73
N LEU A 136 12.78 19.23 8.71
CA LEU A 136 11.94 19.30 9.89
C LEU A 136 11.62 17.88 10.34
N PRO A 137 12.10 17.43 11.52
CA PRO A 137 11.84 16.08 12.01
C PRO A 137 10.35 15.76 11.99
N MET A 138 10.02 14.58 11.47
CA MET A 138 8.64 14.12 11.32
C MET A 138 8.52 12.73 11.93
N PRO A 139 8.54 12.60 13.28
CA PRO A 139 8.36 11.32 13.94
C PRO A 139 6.99 10.74 13.60
N ASP A 140 6.95 9.46 13.22
CA ASP A 140 5.70 8.75 12.95
C ASP A 140 4.87 8.66 14.25
N PRO A 141 3.65 9.19 14.29
CA PRO A 141 2.89 9.33 15.53
C PRO A 141 2.44 7.97 16.08
N PHE A 142 2.24 6.97 15.23
CA PHE A 142 1.91 5.61 15.68
C PHE A 142 3.13 4.98 16.36
N THR A 143 4.30 5.08 15.75
CA THR A 143 5.56 4.58 16.29
C THR A 143 5.95 5.31 17.57
N ALA A 144 5.81 6.64 17.60
CA ALA A 144 6.05 7.46 18.78
C ALA A 144 5.12 7.09 19.94
N LEU A 145 3.85 6.77 19.65
CA LEU A 145 2.89 6.33 20.65
C LEU A 145 3.19 4.92 21.18
N VAL A 146 3.53 3.98 20.30
CA VAL A 146 3.70 2.55 20.65
C VAL A 146 5.08 2.27 21.27
N PHE A 147 6.12 2.93 20.78
CA PHE A 147 7.51 2.70 21.19
C PHE A 147 8.08 3.83 22.04
N HIS A 148 7.27 4.82 22.42
CA HIS A 148 7.67 5.96 23.24
C HIS A 148 8.87 6.74 22.67
N THR A 149 8.98 6.81 21.35
CA THR A 149 10.11 7.47 20.70
C THR A 149 9.97 8.99 20.71
N THR A 150 11.11 9.67 20.80
CA THR A 150 11.19 11.14 20.83
C THR A 150 11.43 11.74 19.44
N ALA A 151 11.27 13.06 19.28
CA ALA A 151 11.56 13.74 18.01
C ALA A 151 13.03 13.58 17.56
N SER A 152 13.98 13.40 18.50
CA SER A 152 15.39 13.10 18.22
C SER A 152 15.63 11.70 17.68
N GLU A 153 14.67 10.80 17.83
CA GLU A 153 14.73 9.42 17.32
C GLU A 153 14.01 9.27 15.97
N ALA A 154 13.48 10.37 15.42
CA ALA A 154 12.85 10.37 14.11
C ALA A 154 13.83 9.86 13.04
N ILE A 155 13.38 8.93 12.21
CA ILE A 155 14.19 8.37 11.14
C ILE A 155 14.36 9.43 10.05
N THR A 156 15.59 9.93 9.88
CA THR A 156 15.89 11.04 8.95
C THR A 156 16.52 10.58 7.63
N LYS A 157 17.06 9.35 7.59
CA LYS A 157 17.78 8.79 6.42
C LYS A 157 16.97 7.74 5.66
N ASP A 158 15.64 7.79 5.77
CA ASP A 158 14.71 6.97 4.99
C ASP A 158 14.51 7.54 3.57
N LEU A 159 15.61 7.72 2.82
CA LEU A 159 15.69 8.54 1.61
C LEU A 159 16.02 7.70 0.37
N PHE A 160 15.42 8.03 -0.78
CA PHE A 160 15.63 7.54 -2.16
C PHE A 160 14.30 7.53 -2.92
N PHE A 161 13.23 7.05 -2.28
CA PHE A 161 11.86 7.29 -2.70
C PHE A 161 10.97 7.54 -1.49
N SER A 162 9.86 8.27 -1.64
CA SER A 162 8.99 8.62 -0.49
C SER A 162 8.07 7.46 -0.11
N GLY A 163 8.18 6.95 1.12
CA GLY A 163 7.38 5.81 1.61
C GLY A 163 5.91 6.17 1.79
N HIS A 164 5.65 7.34 2.37
CA HIS A 164 4.32 7.93 2.53
C HIS A 164 3.57 8.02 1.19
N THR A 165 4.24 8.61 0.18
CA THR A 165 3.68 8.79 -1.16
C THR A 165 3.49 7.45 -1.88
N ALA A 166 4.51 6.59 -1.86
CA ALA A 166 4.50 5.32 -2.59
C ALA A 166 3.44 4.35 -2.04
N THR A 167 3.22 4.35 -0.73
CA THR A 167 2.21 3.49 -0.09
C THR A 167 0.80 3.87 -0.55
N VAL A 168 0.45 5.15 -0.53
CA VAL A 168 -0.88 5.60 -0.98
C VAL A 168 -1.02 5.44 -2.50
N ALA A 169 0.04 5.67 -3.28
CA ALA A 169 0.05 5.41 -4.71
C ALA A 169 -0.18 3.91 -5.02
N LEU A 170 0.45 3.00 -4.27
CA LEU A 170 0.24 1.56 -4.41
C LEU A 170 -1.20 1.18 -4.08
N LEU A 171 -1.78 1.75 -3.02
CA LEU A 171 -3.17 1.52 -2.67
C LEU A 171 -4.14 2.04 -3.75
N ALA A 172 -3.84 3.18 -4.37
CA ALA A 172 -4.60 3.69 -5.52
C ALA A 172 -4.57 2.70 -6.71
N LEU A 173 -3.47 1.97 -6.90
CA LEU A 173 -3.36 0.91 -7.93
C LEU A 173 -4.08 -0.38 -7.52
N ALA A 174 -4.13 -0.68 -6.23
CA ALA A 174 -4.74 -1.89 -5.69
C ALA A 174 -6.27 -1.84 -5.74
N VAL A 175 -6.88 -0.68 -5.46
CA VAL A 175 -8.34 -0.53 -5.46
C VAL A 175 -8.94 -0.52 -6.87
N ARG A 176 -10.24 -0.84 -6.97
CA ARG A 176 -11.03 -0.73 -8.21
C ARG A 176 -12.09 0.36 -8.09
N GLY A 177 -12.52 0.87 -9.25
CA GLY A 177 -13.45 2.00 -9.36
C GLY A 177 -12.71 3.31 -9.65
N PRO A 178 -13.11 4.05 -10.70
CA PRO A 178 -12.33 5.21 -11.17
C PRO A 178 -12.29 6.34 -10.14
N TRP A 179 -13.39 6.59 -9.43
CA TRP A 179 -13.48 7.68 -8.45
C TRP A 179 -12.61 7.44 -7.23
N PHE A 180 -12.70 6.25 -6.63
CA PHE A 180 -11.94 5.94 -5.43
C PHE A 180 -10.43 5.88 -5.70
N ARG A 181 -10.04 5.28 -6.83
CA ARG A 181 -8.66 5.30 -7.33
C ARG A 181 -8.14 6.72 -7.56
N ARG A 182 -8.92 7.58 -8.22
CA ARG A 182 -8.55 9.00 -8.45
C ARG A 182 -8.40 9.74 -7.12
N GLY A 183 -9.32 9.54 -6.19
CA GLY A 183 -9.24 10.12 -4.84
C GLY A 183 -7.93 9.77 -4.14
N LEU A 184 -7.57 8.48 -4.09
CA LEU A 184 -6.30 8.04 -3.50
C LEU A 184 -5.08 8.57 -4.26
N ALA A 185 -5.13 8.66 -5.59
CA ALA A 185 -4.04 9.23 -6.37
C ALA A 185 -3.83 10.73 -6.08
N LEU A 186 -4.92 11.49 -5.90
CA LEU A 186 -4.88 12.90 -5.49
C LEU A 186 -4.32 13.04 -4.07
N VAL A 187 -4.71 12.14 -3.15
CA VAL A 187 -4.15 12.10 -1.79
C VAL A 187 -2.65 11.81 -1.83
N ALA A 188 -2.20 10.85 -2.65
CA ALA A 188 -0.78 10.55 -2.82
C ALA A 188 -0.02 11.76 -3.38
N LEU A 189 -0.58 12.47 -4.36
CA LEU A 189 0.01 13.71 -4.90
C LEU A 189 0.11 14.80 -3.83
N ALA A 190 -0.95 15.01 -3.04
CA ALA A 190 -0.95 15.99 -1.96
C ALA A 190 0.11 15.66 -0.90
N ILE A 191 0.21 14.40 -0.48
CA ILE A 191 1.27 13.92 0.43
C ILE A 191 2.65 14.21 -0.18
N GLY A 192 2.84 13.89 -1.46
CA GLY A 192 4.08 14.15 -2.19
C GLY A 192 4.51 15.61 -2.13
N VAL A 193 3.59 16.56 -2.28
CA VAL A 193 3.89 17.99 -2.14
C VAL A 193 4.21 18.34 -0.69
N LEU A 194 3.39 17.86 0.27
CA LEU A 194 3.56 18.20 1.68
C LEU A 194 4.88 17.69 2.27
N VAL A 195 5.35 16.50 1.87
CA VAL A 195 6.65 15.98 2.35
C VAL A 195 7.84 16.79 1.84
N LEU A 196 7.71 17.48 0.70
CA LEU A 196 8.71 18.44 0.22
C LEU A 196 8.68 19.73 1.03
N VAL A 197 7.49 20.23 1.38
CA VAL A 197 7.31 21.40 2.27
C VAL A 197 7.88 21.13 3.68
N GLN A 198 7.70 19.91 4.18
CA GLN A 198 8.31 19.42 5.43
C GLN A 198 9.83 19.26 5.33
N ARG A 199 10.38 19.16 4.10
CA ARG A 199 11.78 18.85 3.82
C ARG A 199 12.25 17.52 4.42
N VAL A 200 11.38 16.51 4.43
CA VAL A 200 11.77 15.14 4.86
C VAL A 200 12.25 14.29 3.70
N HIS A 201 12.00 14.72 2.47
CA HIS A 201 12.37 14.00 1.24
C HIS A 201 12.88 14.97 0.18
N TYR A 202 13.69 14.45 -0.74
CA TYR A 202 14.02 15.14 -1.98
C TYR A 202 12.87 15.05 -2.99
N SER A 203 12.82 15.96 -3.94
CA SER A 203 11.88 15.93 -5.07
C SER A 203 12.02 14.65 -5.89
N TYR A 204 13.25 14.17 -6.07
CA TYR A 204 13.56 12.89 -6.70
C TYR A 204 12.86 11.72 -5.98
N ASP A 205 12.79 11.76 -4.65
CA ASP A 205 12.15 10.71 -3.86
C ASP A 205 10.64 10.63 -4.15
N VAL A 206 10.00 11.79 -4.28
CA VAL A 206 8.56 11.92 -4.55
C VAL A 206 8.24 11.50 -5.99
N LEU A 207 9.09 11.86 -6.96
CA LEU A 207 8.92 11.46 -8.36
C LEU A 207 9.14 9.96 -8.58
N ALA A 208 10.06 9.35 -7.84
CA ALA A 208 10.32 7.91 -7.90
C ALA A 208 9.17 7.08 -7.29
N ALA A 209 8.47 7.61 -6.27
CA ALA A 209 7.44 6.91 -5.53
C ALA A 209 6.34 6.22 -6.39
N PRO A 210 5.65 6.90 -7.33
CA PRO A 210 4.62 6.26 -8.16
C PRO A 210 5.19 5.19 -9.10
N PHE A 211 6.43 5.37 -9.58
CA PHE A 211 7.11 4.37 -10.42
C PHE A 211 7.38 3.08 -9.65
N PHE A 212 7.98 3.17 -8.46
CA PHE A 212 8.24 2.00 -7.61
C PHE A 212 6.95 1.35 -7.10
N ALA A 213 5.91 2.14 -6.79
CA ALA A 213 4.60 1.63 -6.43
C ALA A 213 3.97 0.81 -7.56
N TRP A 214 4.02 1.32 -8.80
CA TRP A 214 3.57 0.60 -9.99
C TRP A 214 4.36 -0.68 -10.22
N PHE A 215 5.69 -0.61 -10.17
CA PHE A 215 6.57 -1.76 -10.39
C PHE A 215 6.33 -2.86 -9.35
N ALA A 216 6.22 -2.50 -8.07
CA ALA A 216 5.91 -3.43 -6.99
C ALA A 216 4.55 -4.11 -7.18
N TYR A 217 3.51 -3.34 -7.54
CA TYR A 217 2.18 -3.89 -7.77
C TYR A 217 2.07 -4.76 -9.04
N TRP A 218 2.87 -4.44 -10.06
CA TRP A 218 3.03 -5.26 -11.26
C TRP A 218 3.67 -6.60 -10.89
N LEU A 219 4.79 -6.60 -10.18
CA LEU A 219 5.50 -7.82 -9.76
C LEU A 219 4.65 -8.70 -8.84
N ALA A 220 3.95 -8.09 -7.88
CA ALA A 220 2.98 -8.79 -7.04
C ALA A 220 1.96 -9.55 -7.87
N GLY A 221 1.50 -8.94 -8.97
CA GLY A 221 0.57 -9.53 -9.91
C GLY A 221 1.10 -10.75 -10.68
N PHE A 222 2.40 -11.05 -10.65
CA PHE A 222 2.96 -12.33 -11.12
C PHE A 222 2.99 -13.38 -10.01
N ILE A 223 3.41 -12.96 -8.80
CA ILE A 223 3.54 -13.84 -7.64
C ILE A 223 2.19 -14.44 -7.23
N VAL A 224 1.13 -13.62 -7.21
CA VAL A 224 -0.20 -14.09 -6.78
C VAL A 224 -1.01 -14.79 -7.87
N ARG A 225 -0.50 -14.89 -9.12
CA ARG A 225 -1.26 -15.51 -10.23
C ARG A 225 -1.76 -16.91 -9.92
N PRO A 226 -0.97 -17.83 -9.34
CA PRO A 226 -1.46 -19.16 -9.01
C PRO A 226 -2.64 -19.10 -8.02
N ALA A 227 -2.51 -18.30 -6.96
CA ALA A 227 -3.55 -18.12 -5.95
C ALA A 227 -4.85 -17.50 -6.50
N ILE A 228 -4.78 -16.75 -7.61
CA ILE A 228 -5.94 -16.09 -8.23
C ILE A 228 -6.54 -16.92 -9.39
N LYS A 229 -5.73 -17.63 -10.19
CA LYS A 229 -6.22 -18.40 -11.35
C LYS A 229 -7.16 -19.53 -10.94
N ASP A 230 -6.87 -20.19 -9.83
CA ASP A 230 -7.72 -21.25 -9.26
C ASP A 230 -9.15 -20.75 -8.96
N ALA A 231 -9.32 -19.44 -8.73
CA ALA A 231 -10.64 -18.84 -8.56
C ALA A 231 -11.48 -18.88 -9.85
N SER A 232 -10.87 -18.57 -10.99
CA SER A 232 -11.54 -18.43 -12.29
C SER A 232 -11.83 -19.78 -12.98
N ALA A 233 -11.10 -20.83 -12.60
CA ALA A 233 -11.35 -22.19 -13.07
C ALA A 233 -12.49 -22.83 -12.27
N ALA A 234 -12.54 -22.62 -10.95
CA ALA A 234 -13.61 -23.13 -10.09
C ALA A 234 -14.98 -22.54 -10.46
N THR A 235 -15.08 -21.23 -10.70
CA THR A 235 -16.35 -20.58 -11.10
C THR A 235 -16.88 -21.13 -12.44
N ARG A 236 -15.99 -21.38 -13.41
CA ARG A 236 -16.38 -21.94 -14.71
C ARG A 236 -16.83 -23.40 -14.64
N ALA A 237 -16.35 -24.18 -13.68
CA ALA A 237 -16.77 -25.58 -13.50
C ALA A 237 -18.18 -25.67 -12.88
N THR A 238 -18.52 -24.76 -11.95
CA THR A 238 -19.87 -24.66 -11.39
C THR A 238 -20.91 -24.22 -12.42
N ASP A 239 -20.58 -23.27 -13.29
CA ASP A 239 -21.50 -22.78 -14.34
C ASP A 239 -21.77 -23.81 -15.46
N GLN A 240 -20.92 -24.83 -15.62
CA GLN A 240 -21.14 -25.90 -16.61
C GLN A 240 -21.91 -27.11 -16.06
N LEU A 241 -22.22 -27.13 -14.77
CA LEU A 241 -22.97 -28.21 -14.10
C LEU A 241 -24.40 -27.79 -13.68
N SER A 242 -24.80 -26.54 -13.97
CA SER A 242 -26.15 -25.99 -13.82
C SER A 242 -26.79 -25.77 -15.18
#